data_AF-V4PHZ6-F1
#
_entry.id   AF-V4PHZ6-F1
#
_cell.length_a   1.000
_cell.length_b   1.000
_cell.length_c   1.000
_cell.angle_alpha   90.00
_cell.angle_beta   90.00
_cell.angle_gamma   90.00
#
_symmetry.space_group_name_H-M   'P 1'
#
loop_
_entity.id
_entity.type
_entity.pdbx_description
1 polymer ?
#
loop_
_entity_poly.entity_id
_entity_poly.type
_entity_poly.pdbx_seq_one_letter_code
_entity_poly.pdbx_strand_id
1 'polypeptide(L)'
;MYVSEAIKRGVNAKQSITRFMRRTGRTLSGRLIWTPPEIDVIEEFWPDWQAIEERLPHRTACAVKCKARELGYKKHVQYWQPDEKHRMVPPYKAGVPIGDIVVKVGDRTKVQIYGKASHLKIRRPRKPPKQTGMRIVDLIRRRAFDQGYTMTELDSWVGRRYFVAPTKLDPWAISRALSILGGSIIAVWEH
;
A
#
# COMPACT_ATOMS: atom_id res chain seq x y z
N MET A 1 -20.30 54.38 -15.10
CA MET A 1 -20.28 52.91 -15.07
C MET A 1 -20.67 52.42 -13.68
N TYR A 2 -21.90 51.94 -13.50
CA TYR A 2 -22.38 51.42 -12.21
C TYR A 2 -21.88 49.98 -12.02
N VAL A 3 -21.00 49.78 -11.04
CA VAL A 3 -20.57 48.44 -10.62
C VAL A 3 -21.77 47.76 -9.95
N SER A 4 -22.18 46.60 -10.48
CA SER A 4 -23.35 45.87 -9.99
C SER A 4 -23.22 45.52 -8.51
N GLU A 5 -24.35 45.51 -7.81
CA GLU A 5 -24.39 45.27 -6.36
C GLU A 5 -23.81 43.90 -5.97
N ALA A 6 -23.92 42.91 -6.86
CA ALA A 6 -23.28 41.61 -6.74
C ALA A 6 -21.73 41.71 -6.70
N ILE A 7 -21.13 42.55 -7.55
CA ILE A 7 -19.69 42.78 -7.55
C ILE A 7 -19.25 43.46 -6.24
N LYS A 8 -20.03 44.45 -5.75
CA LYS A 8 -19.75 45.12 -4.46
C LYS A 8 -19.79 44.15 -3.28
N ARG A 9 -20.80 43.26 -3.23
CA ARG A 9 -20.90 42.20 -2.20
C ARG A 9 -19.72 41.22 -2.27
N GLY A 10 -19.30 40.82 -3.48
CA GLY A 10 -18.12 39.95 -3.68
C GLY A 10 -16.80 40.60 -3.22
N VAL A 11 -16.59 41.88 -3.51
CA VAL A 11 -15.40 42.63 -3.08
C VAL A 11 -15.37 42.77 -1.55
N ASN A 12 -16.49 43.12 -0.93
CA ASN A 12 -16.60 43.25 0.54
C ASN A 12 -16.37 41.90 1.25
N ALA A 13 -16.90 40.81 0.69
CA ALA A 13 -16.64 39.46 1.20
C ALA A 13 -15.14 39.11 1.13
N LYS A 14 -14.47 39.38 0.01
CA LYS A 14 -13.02 39.16 -0.15
C LYS A 14 -12.19 39.98 0.86
N GLN A 15 -12.56 41.24 1.08
CA GLN A 15 -11.89 42.09 2.07
C GLN A 15 -12.09 41.57 3.50
N SER A 16 -13.31 41.12 3.85
CA SER A 16 -13.62 40.53 5.15
C SER A 16 -12.80 39.26 5.41
N ILE A 17 -12.74 38.36 4.42
CA ILE A 17 -11.92 37.14 4.48
C ILE A 17 -10.44 37.47 4.65
N THR A 18 -9.95 38.48 3.92
CA THR A 18 -8.55 38.92 4.02
C THR A 18 -8.23 39.49 5.41
N ARG A 19 -9.13 40.29 5.99
CA ARG A 19 -8.98 40.78 7.37
C ARG A 19 -8.99 39.65 8.39
N PHE A 20 -9.91 38.68 8.24
CA PHE A 20 -9.94 37.50 9.10
C PHE A 20 -8.61 36.74 9.04
N MET A 21 -8.12 36.43 7.83
CA MET A 21 -6.85 35.73 7.60
C MET A 21 -5.66 36.47 8.21
N ARG A 22 -5.58 37.79 8.04
CA ARG A 22 -4.53 38.62 8.64
C ARG A 22 -4.59 38.63 10.18
N ARG A 23 -5.80 38.67 10.75
CA ARG A 23 -6.01 38.74 12.20
C ARG A 23 -5.72 37.40 12.90
N THR A 24 -6.13 36.29 12.29
CA THR A 24 -6.05 34.96 12.91
C THR A 24 -4.84 34.15 12.48
N GLY A 25 -4.16 34.55 11.40
CA GLY A 25 -3.09 33.76 10.77
C GLY A 25 -3.59 32.43 10.19
N ARG A 26 -4.91 32.27 10.02
CA ARG A 26 -5.55 31.03 9.58
C ARG A 26 -6.47 31.25 8.39
N THR A 27 -6.58 30.25 7.54
CA THR A 27 -7.61 30.18 6.50
C THR A 27 -8.99 30.03 7.14
N LEU A 28 -10.06 30.25 6.35
CA LEU A 28 -11.43 30.00 6.81
C LEU A 28 -11.66 28.54 7.22
N SER A 29 -10.87 27.61 6.66
CA SER A 29 -10.85 26.20 7.03
C SER A 29 -10.00 25.88 8.26
N GLY A 30 -9.49 26.90 8.97
CA GLY A 30 -8.72 26.76 10.20
C GLY A 30 -7.24 26.37 10.01
N ARG A 31 -6.73 26.30 8.78
CA ARG A 31 -5.34 25.94 8.49
C ARG A 31 -4.43 27.15 8.65
N LEU A 32 -3.23 26.97 9.19
CA LEU A 32 -2.24 28.05 9.30
C LEU A 32 -1.83 28.55 7.91
N ILE A 33 -1.81 29.87 7.73
CA ILE A 33 -1.36 30.54 6.50
C ILE A 33 0.16 30.40 6.39
N TRP A 34 0.68 30.14 5.19
CA TRP A 34 2.12 30.10 4.94
C TRP A 34 2.71 31.51 5.00
N THR A 35 3.73 31.71 5.82
CA THR A 35 4.46 32.98 5.88
C THR A 35 5.64 32.97 4.90
N PRO A 36 6.13 34.14 4.44
CA PRO A 36 7.30 34.20 3.56
C PRO A 36 8.53 33.47 4.13
N PRO A 37 8.90 33.63 5.43
CA PRO A 37 10.02 32.90 6.00
C PRO A 37 9.86 31.36 5.97
N GLU A 38 8.63 30.86 6.10
CA GLU A 38 8.39 29.41 5.98
C GLU A 38 8.55 28.92 4.54
N ILE A 39 8.24 29.77 3.55
CA ILE A 39 8.45 29.47 2.14
C ILE A 39 9.94 29.44 1.85
N ASP A 40 10.69 30.44 2.31
CA ASP A 40 12.15 30.53 2.13
C ASP A 40 12.87 29.27 2.66
N VAL A 41 12.44 28.75 3.82
CA VAL A 41 12.95 27.48 4.36
C VAL A 41 12.69 26.30 3.42
N ILE A 42 11.52 26.24 2.76
CA ILE A 42 11.25 25.18 1.79
C ILE A 42 12.14 25.36 0.55
N GLU A 43 12.35 26.58 0.08
CA GLU A 43 13.16 26.85 -1.11
C GLU A 43 14.64 26.53 -0.91
N GLU A 44 15.18 26.84 0.27
CA GLU A 44 16.59 26.64 0.62
C GLU A 44 16.93 25.17 0.90
N PHE A 45 16.06 24.46 1.64
CA PHE A 45 16.38 23.13 2.16
C PHE A 45 15.77 21.98 1.34
N TRP A 46 14.99 22.23 0.29
CA TRP A 46 14.45 21.13 -0.52
C TRP A 46 15.54 20.41 -1.32
N PRO A 47 15.62 19.05 -1.33
CA PRO A 47 14.65 18.07 -0.82
C PRO A 47 15.02 17.45 0.56
N ASP A 48 15.91 18.08 1.33
CA ASP A 48 16.33 17.61 2.65
C ASP A 48 15.19 17.77 3.67
N TRP A 49 14.50 16.66 3.91
CA TRP A 49 13.35 16.61 4.82
C TRP A 49 13.72 16.86 6.27
N GLN A 50 14.88 16.40 6.71
CA GLN A 50 15.28 16.50 8.10
C GLN A 50 15.56 17.96 8.45
N ALA A 51 16.28 18.66 7.57
CA ALA A 51 16.56 20.08 7.73
C ALA A 51 15.28 20.94 7.75
N ILE A 52 14.26 20.58 6.94
CA ILE A 52 12.98 21.30 6.91
C ILE A 52 12.15 21.02 8.18
N GLU A 53 12.11 19.76 8.66
CA GLU A 53 11.35 19.38 9.86
C GLU A 53 11.89 20.06 11.12
N GLU A 54 13.21 20.19 11.24
CA GLU A 54 13.88 20.91 12.34
C GLU A 54 13.52 22.41 12.36
N ARG A 55 13.31 23.02 11.19
CA ARG A 55 13.02 24.46 11.04
C ARG A 55 11.53 24.78 11.06
N LEU A 56 10.67 23.82 10.72
CA LEU A 56 9.21 23.96 10.69
C LEU A 56 8.49 22.92 11.58
N PRO A 57 8.80 22.82 12.89
CA PRO A 57 8.25 21.78 13.76
C PRO A 57 6.74 21.87 13.94
N HIS A 58 6.15 23.05 13.75
CA HIS A 58 4.70 23.29 13.81
C HIS A 58 3.97 22.90 12.52
N ARG A 59 4.68 22.52 11.46
CA ARG A 59 4.10 22.08 10.17
C ARG A 59 4.26 20.58 10.01
N THR A 60 3.15 19.91 9.72
CA THR A 60 3.21 18.48 9.36
C THR A 60 3.97 18.29 8.04
N ALA A 61 4.70 17.18 7.91
CA ALA A 61 5.42 16.82 6.67
C ALA A 61 4.51 16.79 5.42
N CYS A 62 3.24 16.43 5.58
CA CYS A 62 2.26 16.45 4.49
C CYS A 62 2.00 17.89 4.00
N ALA A 63 1.85 18.85 4.91
CA ALA A 63 1.64 20.26 4.56
C ALA A 63 2.82 20.83 3.77
N VAL A 64 4.05 20.55 4.22
CA VAL A 64 5.28 20.93 3.52
C VAL A 64 5.34 20.32 2.12
N LYS A 65 5.05 19.01 1.96
CA LYS A 65 5.00 18.33 0.65
C LYS A 65 4.01 18.97 -0.31
N CYS A 66 2.82 19.27 0.17
CA CYS A 66 1.80 19.95 -0.63
C CYS A 66 2.27 21.35 -1.04
N LYS A 67 2.85 22.12 -0.11
CA LYS A 67 3.34 23.46 -0.40
C LYS A 67 4.50 23.48 -1.39
N ALA A 68 5.48 22.59 -1.22
CA ALA A 68 6.58 22.45 -2.16
C ALA A 68 6.09 22.09 -3.57
N ARG A 69 5.08 21.21 -3.67
CA ARG A 69 4.43 20.88 -4.96
C ARG A 69 3.73 22.09 -5.57
N GLU A 70 3.05 22.92 -4.77
CA GLU A 70 2.44 24.19 -5.22
C GLU A 70 3.50 25.18 -5.75
N LEU A 71 4.67 25.23 -5.12
CA LEU A 71 5.81 26.05 -5.54
C LEU A 71 6.54 25.46 -6.78
N GLY A 72 6.13 24.29 -7.26
CA GLY A 72 6.70 23.66 -8.45
C GLY A 72 7.87 22.70 -8.16
N TYR A 73 8.26 22.51 -6.91
CA TYR A 73 9.25 21.51 -6.53
C TYR A 73 8.70 20.12 -6.78
N LYS A 74 9.34 19.40 -7.70
CA LYS A 74 8.99 18.02 -8.02
C LYS A 74 9.86 17.08 -7.20
N LYS A 75 9.26 15.99 -6.75
CA LYS A 75 10.03 14.86 -6.21
C LYS A 75 10.92 14.33 -7.34
N HIS A 76 12.20 14.10 -7.05
CA HIS A 76 13.06 13.36 -7.96
C HIS A 76 12.48 11.95 -8.16
N VAL A 77 12.06 11.63 -9.39
CA VAL A 77 11.55 10.32 -9.76
C VAL A 77 12.64 9.62 -10.55
N GLN A 78 13.22 8.58 -9.96
CA GLN A 78 14.13 7.70 -10.70
C GLN A 78 13.33 6.85 -11.68
N TYR A 79 13.54 7.08 -12.98
CA TYR A 79 12.94 6.26 -14.04
C TYR A 79 13.53 4.84 -14.03
N TRP A 80 12.71 3.87 -14.40
CA TRP A 80 13.15 2.48 -14.57
C TRP A 80 13.79 2.33 -15.94
N GLN A 81 15.06 1.97 -15.97
CA GLN A 81 15.78 1.66 -17.19
C GLN A 81 15.32 0.31 -17.77
N PRO A 82 15.38 0.12 -19.10
CA PRO A 82 15.00 -1.14 -19.73
C PRO A 82 15.79 -2.35 -19.22
N ASP A 83 17.09 -2.16 -18.97
CA ASP A 83 17.99 -3.20 -18.46
C ASP A 83 17.64 -3.63 -17.02
N GLU A 84 17.37 -2.68 -16.11
CA GLU A 84 16.89 -2.97 -14.75
C GLU A 84 15.60 -3.82 -14.79
N LYS A 85 14.68 -3.48 -15.71
CA LYS A 85 13.44 -4.24 -15.91
C LYS A 85 13.75 -5.67 -16.39
N HIS A 86 14.67 -5.83 -17.34
CA HIS A 86 15.04 -7.15 -17.86
C HIS A 86 15.66 -8.03 -16.77
N ARG A 87 16.50 -7.47 -15.90
CA ARG A 87 17.10 -8.17 -14.75
C ARG A 87 16.06 -8.55 -13.68
N MET A 88 15.05 -7.71 -13.47
CA MET A 88 14.02 -7.91 -12.44
C MET A 88 12.98 -8.99 -12.82
N VAL A 89 12.51 -9.00 -14.07
CA VAL A 89 11.32 -9.77 -14.48
C VAL A 89 11.48 -11.29 -14.32
N PRO A 90 12.54 -11.94 -14.84
CA PRO A 90 12.72 -13.39 -14.73
C PRO A 90 12.78 -13.91 -13.28
N PRO A 91 13.64 -13.39 -12.37
CA PRO A 91 13.71 -13.90 -11.01
C PRO A 91 12.44 -13.60 -10.21
N TYR A 92 11.73 -12.52 -10.54
CA TYR A 92 10.45 -12.21 -9.90
C TYR A 92 9.38 -13.25 -10.26
N LYS A 93 9.30 -13.67 -11.54
CA LYS A 93 8.40 -14.75 -11.98
C LYS A 93 8.80 -16.12 -11.45
N ALA A 94 10.10 -16.37 -11.25
CA ALA A 94 10.59 -17.60 -10.64
C ALA A 94 10.31 -17.70 -9.13
N GLY A 95 9.93 -16.59 -8.47
CA GLY A 95 9.61 -16.57 -7.04
C GLY A 95 10.83 -16.44 -6.11
N VAL A 96 12.01 -16.10 -6.66
CA VAL A 96 13.25 -15.86 -5.90
C VAL A 96 13.02 -14.85 -4.77
N PRO A 97 13.61 -15.02 -3.57
CA PRO A 97 13.51 -14.05 -2.49
C PRO A 97 13.77 -12.62 -2.95
N ILE A 98 12.98 -11.66 -2.46
CA ILE A 98 13.07 -10.26 -2.91
C ILE A 98 14.45 -9.64 -2.60
N GLY A 99 15.13 -10.11 -1.53
CA GLY A 99 16.48 -9.66 -1.18
C GLY A 99 17.48 -9.86 -2.32
N ASP A 100 17.50 -11.06 -2.90
CA ASP A 100 18.42 -11.39 -3.98
C ASP A 100 18.11 -10.60 -5.26
N ILE A 101 16.83 -10.29 -5.50
CA ILE A 101 16.42 -9.44 -6.63
C ILE A 101 16.90 -8.00 -6.43
N VAL A 102 16.84 -7.48 -5.21
CA VAL A 102 17.37 -6.13 -4.90
C VAL A 102 18.87 -6.06 -5.19
N VAL A 103 19.62 -7.08 -4.78
CA VAL A 103 21.07 -7.17 -5.06
C VAL A 103 21.35 -7.20 -6.57
N LYS A 104 20.51 -7.91 -7.36
CA LYS A 104 20.69 -8.02 -8.82
C LYS A 104 20.27 -6.78 -9.61
N VAL A 105 19.25 -6.05 -9.16
CA VAL A 105 18.72 -4.88 -9.88
C VAL A 105 19.54 -3.62 -9.56
N GLY A 106 20.10 -3.52 -8.34
CA GLY A 106 20.86 -2.35 -7.91
C GLY A 106 19.98 -1.14 -7.62
N ASP A 107 20.29 -0.38 -6.56
CA ASP A 107 19.67 0.90 -6.15
C ASP A 107 18.14 0.94 -5.94
N ARG A 108 17.43 -0.18 -6.11
CA ARG A 108 15.97 -0.26 -5.94
C ARG A 108 15.59 -0.87 -4.60
N THR A 109 14.68 -0.20 -3.92
CA THR A 109 14.04 -0.71 -2.72
C THR A 109 13.06 -1.84 -3.06
N LYS A 110 12.79 -2.70 -2.07
CA LYS A 110 11.77 -3.77 -2.18
C LYS A 110 10.41 -3.22 -2.62
N VAL A 111 10.03 -2.05 -2.09
CA VAL A 111 8.75 -1.38 -2.40
C VAL A 111 8.67 -0.97 -3.87
N GLN A 112 9.76 -0.41 -4.43
CA GLN A 112 9.81 -0.03 -5.85
C GLN A 112 9.66 -1.26 -6.76
N ILE A 113 10.30 -2.39 -6.42
CA ILE A 113 10.19 -3.64 -7.18
C ILE A 113 8.75 -4.16 -7.16
N TYR A 114 8.10 -4.21 -5.99
CA TYR A 114 6.69 -4.62 -5.89
C TYR A 114 5.76 -3.69 -6.67
N GLY A 115 5.95 -2.37 -6.54
CA GLY A 115 5.17 -1.38 -7.29
C GLY A 115 5.32 -1.55 -8.80
N LYS A 116 6.56 -1.76 -9.27
CA LYS A 116 6.84 -1.98 -10.70
C LYS A 116 6.24 -3.29 -11.19
N ALA A 117 6.37 -4.38 -10.44
CA ALA A 117 5.78 -5.66 -10.79
C ALA A 117 4.25 -5.59 -10.86
N SER A 118 3.62 -4.86 -9.92
CA SER A 118 2.17 -4.62 -9.93
C SER A 118 1.74 -3.81 -11.17
N HIS A 119 2.49 -2.76 -11.52
CA HIS A 119 2.23 -1.96 -12.72
C HIS A 119 2.39 -2.79 -14.00
N LEU A 120 3.37 -3.70 -14.05
CA LEU A 120 3.57 -4.65 -15.15
C LEU A 120 2.60 -5.85 -15.11
N LYS A 121 1.70 -5.92 -14.13
CA LYS A 121 0.78 -7.05 -13.88
C LYS A 121 1.48 -8.41 -13.76
N ILE A 122 2.73 -8.42 -13.32
CA ILE A 122 3.51 -9.65 -13.13
C ILE A 122 3.27 -10.16 -11.71
N ARG A 123 2.87 -11.43 -11.60
CA ARG A 123 2.63 -12.10 -10.32
C ARG A 123 3.76 -13.06 -10.00
N ARG A 124 4.02 -13.22 -8.71
CA ARG A 124 4.91 -14.26 -8.19
C ARG A 124 4.14 -15.58 -8.12
N PRO A 125 4.84 -16.72 -8.19
CA PRO A 125 4.22 -18.01 -7.92
C PRO A 125 3.66 -18.02 -6.50
N ARG A 126 2.50 -18.65 -6.35
CA ARG A 126 1.84 -18.76 -5.06
C ARG A 126 2.71 -19.62 -4.13
N LYS A 127 2.91 -19.16 -2.90
CA LYS A 127 3.61 -19.96 -1.88
C LYS A 127 2.68 -21.05 -1.34
N PRO A 128 3.22 -22.23 -0.99
CA PRO A 128 2.45 -23.24 -0.29
C PRO A 128 1.90 -22.67 1.03
N PRO A 129 0.73 -23.14 1.49
CA PRO A 129 0.15 -22.71 2.75
C PRO A 129 1.10 -23.03 3.91
N LYS A 130 1.20 -22.12 4.88
CA LYS A 130 1.97 -22.35 6.11
C LYS A 130 1.31 -23.48 6.91
N GLN A 131 2.10 -24.38 7.46
CA GLN A 131 1.59 -25.44 8.34
C GLN A 131 0.91 -24.84 9.58
N THR A 132 -0.26 -25.35 9.94
CA THR A 132 -1.00 -24.95 11.15
C THR A 132 -0.72 -25.86 12.33
N GLY A 133 -0.01 -26.99 12.13
CA GLY A 133 0.28 -27.98 13.16
C GLY A 133 -0.78 -29.07 13.28
N MET A 134 -1.92 -28.91 12.61
CA MET A 134 -2.97 -29.93 12.51
C MET A 134 -2.74 -30.78 11.26
N ARG A 135 -2.20 -32.00 11.44
CA ARG A 135 -1.76 -32.87 10.33
C ARG A 135 -2.81 -33.05 9.22
N ILE A 136 -4.05 -33.37 9.59
CA ILE A 136 -5.14 -33.60 8.62
C ILE A 136 -5.45 -32.33 7.82
N VAL A 137 -5.51 -31.19 8.51
CA VAL A 137 -5.81 -29.90 7.89
C VAL A 137 -4.66 -29.47 6.97
N ASP A 138 -3.42 -29.67 7.38
CA ASP A 138 -2.25 -29.37 6.55
C ASP A 138 -2.17 -30.24 5.29
N LEU A 139 -2.55 -31.53 5.38
CA LEU A 139 -2.66 -32.41 4.21
C LEU A 139 -3.72 -31.92 3.22
N ILE A 140 -4.90 -31.55 3.70
CA ILE A 140 -5.98 -31.00 2.86
C ILE A 140 -5.53 -29.69 2.19
N ARG A 141 -4.93 -28.78 2.96
CA ARG A 141 -4.45 -27.49 2.45
C ARG A 141 -3.33 -27.68 1.41
N ARG A 142 -2.44 -28.65 1.61
CA ARG A 142 -1.40 -29.01 0.63
C ARG A 142 -1.99 -29.63 -0.62
N ARG A 143 -2.91 -30.58 -0.49
CA ARG A 143 -3.58 -31.23 -1.63
C ARG A 143 -4.35 -30.22 -2.48
N ALA A 144 -5.10 -29.32 -1.84
CA ALA A 144 -5.79 -28.22 -2.52
C ALA A 144 -4.80 -27.27 -3.21
N PHE A 145 -3.65 -27.00 -2.58
CA PHE A 145 -2.59 -26.21 -3.22
C PHE A 145 -2.02 -26.89 -4.47
N ASP A 146 -1.77 -28.20 -4.40
CA ASP A 146 -1.24 -29.00 -5.52
C ASP A 146 -2.24 -29.08 -6.69
N GLN A 147 -3.54 -29.08 -6.41
CA GLN A 147 -4.61 -28.98 -7.43
C GLN A 147 -4.84 -27.54 -7.95
N GLY A 148 -4.07 -26.57 -7.47
CA GLY A 148 -4.17 -25.18 -7.92
C GLY A 148 -5.22 -24.33 -7.20
N TYR A 149 -5.97 -24.89 -6.25
CA TYR A 149 -7.05 -24.20 -5.55
C TYR A 149 -6.54 -23.31 -4.41
N THR A 150 -7.18 -22.17 -4.21
CA THR A 150 -6.98 -21.28 -3.07
C THR A 150 -7.74 -21.76 -1.85
N MET A 151 -7.26 -21.40 -0.65
CA MET A 151 -7.98 -21.75 0.59
C MET A 151 -9.35 -21.05 0.65
N THR A 152 -9.46 -19.87 0.03
CA THR A 152 -10.72 -19.14 -0.10
C THR A 152 -11.71 -19.86 -1.01
N GLU A 153 -11.25 -20.42 -2.13
CA GLU A 153 -12.09 -21.24 -3.02
C GLU A 153 -12.53 -22.54 -2.32
N LEU A 154 -11.61 -23.21 -1.64
CA LEU A 154 -11.93 -24.40 -0.85
C LEU A 154 -12.97 -24.10 0.23
N ASP A 155 -12.80 -22.99 0.95
CA ASP A 155 -13.77 -22.50 1.94
C ASP A 155 -15.13 -22.19 1.31
N SER A 156 -15.15 -21.64 0.10
CA SER A 156 -16.38 -21.35 -0.65
C SER A 156 -17.13 -22.63 -1.01
N TRP A 157 -16.45 -23.70 -1.40
CA TRP A 157 -17.09 -24.99 -1.73
C TRP A 157 -17.57 -25.76 -0.51
N VAL A 158 -16.82 -25.66 0.59
CA VAL A 158 -17.23 -26.22 1.88
C VAL A 158 -18.38 -25.41 2.49
N GLY A 159 -18.53 -24.14 2.12
CA GLY A 159 -19.58 -23.23 2.60
C GLY A 159 -19.25 -22.56 3.93
N ARG A 160 -17.98 -22.60 4.35
CA ARG A 160 -17.50 -22.00 5.61
C ARG A 160 -16.05 -21.54 5.46
N ARG A 161 -15.71 -20.42 6.12
CA ARG A 161 -14.34 -19.89 6.15
C ARG A 161 -13.51 -20.59 7.23
N TYR A 162 -12.86 -21.70 6.90
CA TYR A 162 -12.12 -22.55 7.86
C TYR A 162 -10.64 -22.74 7.48
N PHE A 163 -10.34 -23.14 6.24
CA PHE A 163 -9.00 -23.51 5.78
C PHE A 163 -8.05 -22.31 5.61
N VAL A 164 -8.57 -21.09 5.59
CA VAL A 164 -7.76 -19.86 5.62
C VAL A 164 -7.01 -19.71 6.95
N ALA A 165 -7.68 -19.92 8.08
CA ALA A 165 -7.12 -19.73 9.42
C ALA A 165 -7.75 -20.70 10.44
N PRO A 166 -7.44 -21.99 10.36
CA PRO A 166 -8.04 -23.00 11.23
C PRO A 166 -7.46 -22.91 12.64
N THR A 167 -8.32 -22.86 13.65
CA THR A 167 -7.94 -22.80 15.08
C THR A 167 -8.20 -24.09 15.84
N LYS A 168 -9.16 -24.90 15.38
CA LYS A 168 -9.57 -26.18 15.95
C LYS A 168 -9.88 -27.17 14.85
N LEU A 169 -9.87 -28.46 15.15
CA LEU A 169 -10.34 -29.48 14.22
C LEU A 169 -11.86 -29.39 14.09
N ASP A 170 -12.35 -29.12 12.88
CA ASP A 170 -13.77 -29.21 12.52
C ASP A 170 -13.98 -30.45 11.61
N PRO A 171 -14.51 -31.56 12.17
CA PRO A 171 -14.73 -32.78 11.42
C PRO A 171 -15.65 -32.61 10.20
N TRP A 172 -16.63 -31.69 10.28
CA TRP A 172 -17.58 -31.46 9.19
C TRP A 172 -16.90 -30.79 8.00
N ALA A 173 -16.13 -29.72 8.26
CA ALA A 173 -15.39 -29.02 7.22
C ALA A 173 -14.32 -29.92 6.57
N ILE A 174 -13.66 -30.75 7.39
CA ILE A 174 -12.67 -31.74 6.95
C ILE A 174 -13.33 -32.78 6.04
N SER A 175 -14.44 -33.39 6.46
CA SER A 175 -15.14 -34.42 5.68
C SER A 175 -15.59 -33.87 4.32
N ARG A 176 -16.16 -32.67 4.31
CA ARG A 176 -16.66 -32.04 3.07
C ARG A 176 -15.52 -31.67 2.12
N ALA A 177 -14.42 -31.14 2.65
CA ALA A 177 -13.23 -30.85 1.86
C ALA A 177 -12.60 -32.12 1.28
N LEU A 178 -12.57 -33.23 2.02
CA LEU A 178 -12.09 -34.51 1.51
C LEU A 178 -12.94 -35.02 0.36
N SER A 179 -14.28 -34.96 0.46
CA SER A 179 -15.15 -35.33 -0.66
C SER A 179 -14.90 -34.50 -1.92
N ILE A 180 -14.65 -33.20 -1.78
CA ILE A 180 -14.36 -32.29 -2.91
C ILE A 180 -13.00 -32.60 -3.54
N LEU A 181 -11.98 -32.88 -2.72
CA LEU A 181 -10.60 -33.12 -3.19
C LEU A 181 -10.34 -34.59 -3.59
N GLY A 182 -11.36 -35.46 -3.47
CA GLY A 182 -11.29 -36.89 -3.81
C GLY A 182 -10.59 -37.76 -2.76
N GLY A 183 -10.61 -37.37 -1.48
CA GLY A 183 -10.06 -38.13 -0.37
C GLY A 183 -11.13 -38.87 0.44
N SER A 184 -10.70 -39.92 1.15
CA SER A 184 -11.52 -40.69 2.09
C SER A 184 -10.87 -40.74 3.47
N ILE A 185 -11.69 -40.89 4.52
CA ILE A 185 -11.23 -41.13 5.89
C ILE A 185 -11.42 -42.62 6.17
N ILE A 186 -10.36 -43.30 6.59
CA ILE A 186 -10.40 -44.69 7.05
C ILE A 186 -10.05 -44.67 8.54
N ALA A 187 -10.94 -45.21 9.38
CA ALA A 187 -10.65 -45.45 10.78
C ALA A 187 -9.92 -46.79 10.90
N VAL A 188 -8.70 -46.76 11.42
CA VAL A 188 -7.91 -47.96 11.74
C VAL A 188 -7.77 -48.01 13.25
N TRP A 189 -8.16 -49.14 13.85
CA TRP A 189 -7.92 -49.42 15.25
C TRP A 189 -6.67 -50.30 15.33
N GLU A 190 -5.63 -49.83 16.01
CA GLU A 190 -4.52 -50.70 16.41
C GLU A 190 -4.99 -51.48 17.65
N HIS A 191 -4.86 -52.81 17.60
CA HIS A 191 -5.17 -53.71 18.71
C HIS A 191 -4.10 -53.66 19.79
#